data_AF-A0A0D3IHN7-F1
#
_entry.id   AF-A0A0D3IHN7-F1
#
_cell.length_a   1.000
_cell.length_b   1.000
_cell.length_c   1.000
_cell.angle_alpha   90.00
_cell.angle_beta   90.00
_cell.angle_gamma   90.00
#
_symmetry.space_group_name_H-M   'P 1'
#
loop_
_entity.id
_entity.type
_entity.pdbx_description
1 polymer ?
#
loop_
_entity_poly.entity_id
_entity_poly.type
_entity_poly.pdbx_seq_one_letter_code
_entity_poly.pdbx_strand_id
1 'polypeptide(L)'
;MRLSSHFFPKFDNQSEGVRLSSAPAAAGARCLAVSKKHSGHLVMAPPFYSKNGTANKYSRLGERLLREHFSAVWPGDAGAFGRWWEHAARFSLCYSFECVAPRVCGDHGATPHAAYMVLTCVAHAGGEGFLSPAQLLELGAAWRLPLNEVWYVPWERAAAVEDRLHAARWSMADEDADAALEGCGAVQRFLSHGETQGQVLEGFVLLALDQALEALAPHLAAYEDAVAPHRAAALARALDLGAACLRGDATLLQALEVAGPREPARSEMGRDEAWGAACAGEGPLPTLFRALRGAHTDMGEIWGRYGEIWGRCVLRLVRPRSGGRILVFQLA
;
A
#
# COMPACT_ATOMS: atom_id res chain seq x y z
N MET A 1 -14.86 -1.36 -17.71
CA MET A 1 -13.83 -0.59 -16.99
C MET A 1 -13.12 -1.55 -16.03
N ARG A 2 -11.83 -1.84 -16.22
CA ARG A 2 -11.04 -2.66 -15.29
C ARG A 2 -10.52 -1.72 -14.20
N LEU A 3 -10.81 -1.98 -12.92
CA LEU A 3 -10.16 -1.23 -11.84
C LEU A 3 -8.67 -1.58 -11.86
N SER A 4 -7.83 -0.57 -12.05
CA SER A 4 -6.37 -0.71 -12.11
C SER A 4 -5.68 -0.40 -10.78
N SER A 5 -6.41 0.17 -9.81
CA SER A 5 -5.87 0.61 -8.52
C SER A 5 -6.80 0.22 -7.38
N HIS A 6 -6.25 -0.46 -6.36
CA HIS A 6 -6.93 -0.81 -5.13
C HIS A 6 -5.95 -0.65 -3.95
N PHE A 7 -6.39 0.06 -2.92
CA PHE A 7 -5.69 0.27 -1.66
C PHE A 7 -6.66 0.03 -0.51
N PHE A 8 -6.17 0.01 0.74
CA PHE A 8 -7.04 -0.20 1.90
C PHE A 8 -8.23 0.76 1.88
N PRO A 9 -9.45 0.28 2.22
CA PRO A 9 -10.59 1.18 2.39
C PRO A 9 -10.24 2.24 3.42
N LYS A 10 -10.90 3.40 3.34
CA LYS A 10 -10.73 4.43 4.38
C LYS A 10 -10.98 3.80 5.75
N PHE A 11 -9.99 3.93 6.63
CA PHE A 11 -10.08 3.57 8.04
C PHE A 11 -9.87 4.85 8.86
N ASP A 12 -10.54 4.93 10.01
CA ASP A 12 -10.51 6.10 10.88
C ASP A 12 -9.60 5.83 12.09
N ASN A 13 -9.10 6.92 12.68
CA ASN A 13 -8.39 6.87 13.95
C ASN A 13 -9.33 6.33 15.04
N GLN A 14 -8.82 5.43 15.88
CA GLN A 14 -9.58 4.96 17.03
C GLN A 14 -9.74 6.11 18.04
N SER A 15 -10.99 6.44 18.36
CA SER A 15 -11.31 7.31 19.49
C SER A 15 -11.05 6.57 20.81
N GLU A 16 -10.94 7.32 21.91
CA GLU A 16 -10.86 6.73 23.25
C GLU A 16 -12.02 5.75 23.49
N GLY A 17 -11.70 4.53 23.96
CA GLY A 17 -12.68 3.50 24.31
C GLY A 17 -13.06 2.49 23.22
N VAL A 18 -12.60 2.66 21.96
CA VAL A 18 -12.80 1.65 20.90
C VAL A 18 -11.53 0.80 20.77
N ARG A 19 -11.69 -0.52 20.74
CA ARG A 19 -10.62 -1.50 20.55
C ARG A 19 -10.93 -2.44 19.39
N LEU A 20 -9.92 -2.77 18.60
CA LEU A 20 -10.04 -3.74 17.52
C LEU A 20 -10.35 -5.13 18.08
N SER A 21 -9.68 -5.54 19.16
CA SER A 21 -9.92 -6.81 19.85
C SER A 21 -11.35 -6.98 20.37
N SER A 22 -12.04 -5.88 20.66
CA SER A 22 -13.44 -5.87 21.11
C SER A 22 -14.44 -5.68 19.96
N ALA A 23 -13.98 -5.48 18.73
CA ALA A 23 -14.86 -5.22 17.59
C ALA A 23 -15.55 -6.51 17.10
N PRO A 24 -16.87 -6.52 16.84
CA PRO A 24 -17.56 -7.70 16.32
C PRO A 24 -16.96 -8.23 15.00
N ALA A 25 -16.40 -7.34 14.18
CA ALA A 25 -15.77 -7.70 12.92
C ALA A 25 -14.43 -8.44 13.09
N ALA A 26 -13.83 -8.41 14.29
CA ALA A 26 -12.65 -9.19 14.65
C ALA A 26 -12.99 -10.59 15.20
N ALA A 27 -14.28 -10.96 15.24
CA ALA A 27 -14.69 -12.31 15.65
C ALA A 27 -14.03 -13.38 14.76
N GLY A 28 -13.31 -14.30 15.39
CA GLY A 28 -12.54 -15.36 14.73
C GLY A 28 -11.11 -14.99 14.36
N ALA A 29 -10.63 -13.80 14.74
CA ALA A 29 -9.23 -13.44 14.60
C ALA A 29 -8.34 -14.33 15.50
N ARG A 30 -7.16 -14.63 14.99
CA ARG A 30 -6.15 -15.53 15.57
C ARG A 30 -4.78 -14.86 15.73
N CYS A 31 -4.57 -13.72 15.07
CA CYS A 31 -3.37 -12.91 15.21
C CYS A 31 -3.72 -11.43 15.05
N LEU A 32 -3.05 -10.57 15.81
CA LEU A 32 -3.03 -9.13 15.64
C LEU A 32 -1.73 -8.76 14.91
N ALA A 33 -1.83 -8.11 13.75
CA ALA A 33 -0.69 -7.49 13.09
C ALA A 33 -0.63 -6.00 13.48
N VAL A 34 0.51 -5.57 14.00
CA VAL A 34 0.78 -4.18 14.40
C VAL A 34 1.89 -3.65 13.50
N SER A 35 1.67 -2.55 12.80
CA SER A 35 2.71 -1.89 12.00
C SER A 35 2.79 -0.41 12.32
N LYS A 36 3.99 0.17 12.30
CA LYS A 36 4.18 1.61 12.48
C LYS A 36 3.67 2.36 11.24
N LYS A 37 3.05 3.51 11.47
CA LYS A 37 2.57 4.38 10.40
C LYS A 37 3.73 5.23 9.88
N HIS A 38 3.99 5.11 8.59
CA HIS A 38 4.97 5.94 7.89
C HIS A 38 4.33 7.26 7.43
N SER A 39 5.15 8.31 7.42
CA SER A 39 4.77 9.69 7.12
C SER A 39 5.14 10.01 5.68
N GLY A 40 4.29 9.66 4.72
CA GLY A 40 4.59 9.86 3.32
C GLY A 40 3.36 10.09 2.45
N HIS A 41 3.47 9.65 1.20
CA HIS A 41 2.37 9.65 0.25
C HIS A 41 2.06 8.24 -0.24
N LEU A 42 0.79 7.87 -0.19
CA LEU A 42 0.31 6.66 -0.85
C LEU A 42 0.63 6.68 -2.35
N VAL A 43 1.42 5.68 -2.76
CA VAL A 43 1.74 5.38 -4.15
C VAL A 43 1.37 3.93 -4.45
N MET A 44 0.59 3.72 -5.50
CA MET A 44 0.21 2.40 -5.99
C MET A 44 1.02 2.04 -7.23
N ALA A 45 1.33 0.76 -7.42
CA ALA A 45 2.04 0.25 -8.59
C ALA A 45 1.69 -1.21 -8.90
N PRO A 46 1.90 -1.70 -10.14
CA PRO A 46 2.06 -0.96 -11.38
C PRO A 46 0.72 -0.74 -12.14
N PRO A 47 0.62 0.29 -13.00
CA PRO A 47 1.57 1.38 -13.16
C PRO A 47 1.53 2.34 -11.97
N PHE A 48 2.42 3.34 -11.93
CA PHE A 48 2.56 4.21 -10.77
C PHE A 48 1.44 5.26 -10.70
N TYR A 49 0.68 5.23 -9.61
CA TYR A 49 -0.36 6.20 -9.28
C TYR A 49 -0.09 6.77 -7.88
N SER A 50 -0.37 8.05 -7.65
CA SER A 50 -0.56 8.57 -6.29
C SER A 50 -2.06 8.72 -6.01
N LYS A 51 -2.42 8.97 -4.75
CA LYS A 51 -3.83 9.08 -4.29
C LYS A 51 -4.75 9.92 -5.19
N ASN A 52 -4.23 10.98 -5.83
CA ASN A 52 -5.01 11.94 -6.61
C ASN A 52 -4.64 11.99 -8.11
N GLY A 53 -3.86 11.03 -8.64
CA GLY A 53 -3.57 10.98 -10.08
C GLY A 53 -2.31 10.19 -10.43
N THR A 54 -1.98 10.13 -11.72
CA THR A 54 -0.71 9.55 -12.23
C THR A 54 0.13 10.63 -12.91
N ALA A 55 1.34 10.26 -13.33
CA ALA A 55 2.33 11.10 -13.98
C ALA A 55 2.65 12.42 -13.23
N ASN A 56 2.36 12.49 -11.93
CA ASN A 56 2.74 13.60 -11.05
C ASN A 56 4.04 13.30 -10.31
N LYS A 57 4.59 14.32 -9.63
CA LYS A 57 5.86 14.23 -8.91
C LYS A 57 5.91 13.06 -7.92
N TYR A 58 4.81 12.72 -7.24
CA TYR A 58 4.78 11.63 -6.26
C TYR A 58 4.79 10.25 -6.92
N SER A 59 4.02 10.06 -8.01
CA SER A 59 4.06 8.80 -8.78
C SER A 59 5.44 8.57 -9.42
N ARG A 60 6.10 9.63 -9.92
CA ARG A 60 7.45 9.55 -10.50
C ARG A 60 8.51 9.29 -9.45
N LEU A 61 8.39 9.97 -8.31
CA LEU A 61 9.25 9.73 -7.16
C LEU A 61 9.13 8.28 -6.69
N GLY A 62 7.90 7.76 -6.54
CA GLY A 62 7.69 6.38 -6.13
C GLY A 62 8.28 5.36 -7.11
N GLU A 63 8.16 5.60 -8.43
CA GLU A 63 8.83 4.77 -9.44
C GLU A 63 10.35 4.83 -9.30
N ARG A 64 10.92 6.04 -9.18
CA ARG A 64 12.35 6.25 -9.05
C ARG A 64 12.90 5.54 -7.80
N LEU A 65 12.28 5.75 -6.64
CA LEU A 65 12.70 5.15 -5.38
C LEU A 65 12.59 3.62 -5.44
N LEU A 66 11.53 3.06 -6.03
CA LEU A 66 11.42 1.61 -6.16
C LEU A 66 12.46 1.03 -7.13
N ARG A 67 12.83 1.72 -8.22
CA ARG A 67 13.93 1.31 -9.11
C ARG A 67 15.28 1.33 -8.40
N GLU A 68 15.55 2.34 -7.58
CA GLU A 68 16.77 2.41 -6.77
C GLU A 68 16.81 1.29 -5.73
N HIS A 69 15.68 0.98 -5.08
CA HIS A 69 15.55 -0.18 -4.20
C HIS A 69 15.88 -1.48 -4.93
N PHE A 70 15.26 -1.73 -6.10
CA PHE A 70 15.55 -2.93 -6.90
C PHE A 70 17.02 -3.01 -7.31
N SER A 71 17.65 -1.89 -7.66
CA SER A 71 19.08 -1.85 -8.00
C SER A 71 19.96 -2.21 -6.81
N ALA A 72 19.56 -1.84 -5.59
CA ALA A 72 20.27 -2.19 -4.35
C ALA A 72 20.10 -3.66 -3.96
N VAL A 73 18.88 -4.20 -4.10
CA VAL A 73 18.57 -5.58 -3.66
C VAL A 73 18.78 -6.63 -4.75
N TRP A 74 18.97 -6.24 -6.02
CA TRP A 74 19.31 -7.13 -7.14
C TRP A 74 20.59 -6.65 -7.85
N PRO A 75 21.75 -6.65 -7.16
CA PRO A 75 22.99 -6.12 -7.73
C PRO A 75 23.37 -6.89 -9.01
N GLY A 76 23.59 -6.17 -10.10
CA GLY A 76 23.95 -6.74 -11.40
C GLY A 76 22.78 -7.24 -12.25
N ASP A 77 21.54 -7.15 -11.78
CA ASP A 77 20.34 -7.56 -12.53
C ASP A 77 19.41 -6.37 -12.80
N ALA A 78 19.75 -5.62 -13.85
CA ALA A 78 18.95 -4.49 -14.31
C ALA A 78 17.53 -4.88 -14.78
N GLY A 79 17.27 -6.17 -15.02
CA GLY A 79 15.98 -6.69 -15.46
C GLY A 79 15.00 -6.98 -14.32
N ALA A 80 15.47 -7.02 -13.06
CA ALA A 80 14.66 -7.45 -11.92
C ALA A 80 13.37 -6.60 -11.75
N PHE A 81 13.48 -5.29 -11.87
CA PHE A 81 12.32 -4.37 -11.79
C PHE A 81 11.30 -4.64 -12.91
N GLY A 82 11.77 -4.89 -14.14
CA GLY A 82 10.91 -5.18 -15.28
C GLY A 82 10.16 -6.51 -15.09
N ARG A 83 10.84 -7.56 -14.62
CA ARG A 83 10.21 -8.86 -14.35
C ARG A 83 9.20 -8.79 -13.21
N TRP A 84 9.46 -8.00 -12.16
CA TRP A 84 8.48 -7.75 -11.11
C TRP A 84 7.22 -7.08 -11.67
N TRP A 85 7.39 -6.08 -12.54
CA TRP A 85 6.28 -5.40 -13.19
C TRP A 85 5.46 -6.35 -14.06
N GLU A 86 6.10 -7.15 -14.90
CA GLU A 86 5.45 -8.15 -15.75
C GLU A 86 4.69 -9.19 -14.93
N HIS A 87 5.29 -9.64 -13.82
CA HIS A 87 4.64 -10.53 -12.86
C HIS A 87 3.37 -9.88 -12.28
N ALA A 88 3.45 -8.64 -11.81
CA ALA A 88 2.31 -7.91 -11.28
C ALA A 88 1.19 -7.77 -12.33
N ALA A 89 1.53 -7.46 -13.58
CA ALA A 89 0.56 -7.37 -14.67
C ALA A 89 -0.10 -8.73 -14.97
N ARG A 90 0.70 -9.80 -15.05
CA ARG A 90 0.23 -11.17 -15.29
C ARG A 90 -0.77 -11.62 -14.25
N PHE A 91 -0.52 -11.33 -12.98
CA PHE A 91 -1.37 -11.74 -11.86
C PHE A 91 -2.41 -10.68 -11.44
N SER A 92 -2.48 -9.57 -12.19
CA SER A 92 -3.37 -8.44 -11.90
C SER A 92 -3.21 -8.00 -10.45
N LEU A 93 -1.99 -7.64 -10.04
CA LEU A 93 -1.65 -7.19 -8.69
C LEU A 93 -1.46 -5.67 -8.66
N CYS A 94 -2.00 -5.05 -7.61
CA CYS A 94 -1.81 -3.64 -7.28
C CYS A 94 -1.17 -3.55 -5.89
N TYR A 95 0.08 -3.10 -5.86
CA TYR A 95 0.89 -2.88 -4.68
C TYR A 95 0.64 -1.47 -4.15
N SER A 96 0.37 -1.33 -2.86
CA SER A 96 0.21 -0.03 -2.19
C SER A 96 1.41 0.23 -1.30
N PHE A 97 2.15 1.27 -1.60
CA PHE A 97 3.32 1.69 -0.86
C PHE A 97 3.06 3.03 -0.18
N GLU A 98 3.71 3.24 0.96
CA GLU A 98 4.00 4.59 1.43
C GLU A 98 5.33 5.05 0.78
N CYS A 99 5.28 6.18 0.08
CA CYS A 99 6.42 6.83 -0.54
C CYS A 99 6.90 7.95 0.38
N VAL A 100 8.10 7.78 0.95
CA VAL A 100 8.67 8.70 1.93
C VAL A 100 9.90 9.36 1.31
N ALA A 101 9.94 10.69 1.33
CA ALA A 101 11.11 11.46 0.94
C ALA A 101 11.10 12.82 1.65
N PRO A 102 12.18 13.17 2.37
CA PRO A 102 12.21 14.39 3.15
C PRO A 102 12.09 15.62 2.27
N ARG A 103 11.34 16.63 2.75
CA ARG A 103 11.08 17.90 2.05
C ARG A 103 10.32 17.77 0.71
N VAL A 104 10.03 16.57 0.23
CA VAL A 104 9.29 16.34 -1.02
C VAL A 104 7.87 15.84 -0.74
N CYS A 105 7.73 14.90 0.19
CA CYS A 105 6.47 14.25 0.57
C CYS A 105 5.73 14.94 1.72
N GLY A 106 6.21 16.12 2.16
CA GLY A 106 5.73 16.77 3.37
C GLY A 106 6.33 16.16 4.64
N ASP A 107 6.43 16.98 5.68
CA ASP A 107 6.99 16.59 6.97
C ASP A 107 5.82 16.53 7.97
N HIS A 108 5.07 15.43 7.95
CA HIS A 108 3.93 15.19 8.85
C HIS A 108 4.45 14.64 10.20
N GLY A 109 5.18 15.47 10.95
CA GLY A 109 5.89 15.06 12.16
C GLY A 109 7.38 15.39 12.06
N ALA A 110 8.27 14.43 12.33
CA ALA A 110 9.70 14.62 12.07
C ALA A 110 10.00 14.56 10.58
N THR A 111 10.92 15.40 10.11
CA THR A 111 11.49 15.27 8.77
C THR A 111 12.23 13.93 8.68
N PRO A 112 11.85 13.03 7.75
CA PRO A 112 12.56 11.75 7.57
C PRO A 112 14.04 11.95 7.22
N HIS A 113 14.87 10.95 7.51
CA HIS A 113 16.30 11.00 7.14
C HIS A 113 16.60 10.24 5.84
N ALA A 114 15.74 9.29 5.47
CA ALA A 114 15.85 8.46 4.27
C ALA A 114 14.76 8.77 3.23
N ALA A 115 15.02 8.47 1.96
CA ALA A 115 14.00 8.44 0.91
C ALA A 115 13.82 6.99 0.40
N TYR A 116 12.61 6.45 0.53
CA TYR A 116 12.33 5.03 0.33
C TYR A 116 10.85 4.76 0.01
N MET A 117 10.58 3.53 -0.39
CA MET A 117 9.25 2.97 -0.55
C MET A 117 9.06 1.90 0.52
N VAL A 118 7.88 1.84 1.14
CA VAL A 118 7.53 0.77 2.08
C VAL A 118 6.18 0.17 1.71
N LEU A 119 6.14 -1.14 1.47
CA LEU A 119 4.94 -1.85 1.02
C LEU A 119 4.02 -2.12 2.21
N THR A 120 2.78 -1.66 2.12
CA THR A 120 1.78 -1.82 3.18
C THR A 120 0.75 -2.91 2.84
N CYS A 121 0.34 -3.03 1.58
CA CYS A 121 -0.52 -4.12 1.13
C CYS A 121 -0.47 -4.35 -0.37
N VAL A 122 -1.02 -5.48 -0.80
CA VAL A 122 -1.21 -5.84 -2.21
C VAL A 122 -2.65 -6.30 -2.41
N ALA A 123 -3.29 -5.82 -3.46
CA ALA A 123 -4.65 -6.18 -3.85
C ALA A 123 -4.70 -6.79 -5.25
N HIS A 124 -5.74 -7.56 -5.54
CA HIS A 124 -6.02 -7.97 -6.93
C HIS A 124 -6.68 -6.81 -7.70
N ALA A 125 -6.00 -6.32 -8.73
CA ALA A 125 -6.51 -5.32 -9.67
C ALA A 125 -7.78 -5.84 -10.36
N GLY A 126 -8.95 -5.28 -9.99
CA GLY A 126 -10.25 -5.68 -10.54
C GLY A 126 -11.05 -6.68 -9.70
N GLY A 127 -10.61 -6.99 -8.48
CA GLY A 127 -11.33 -7.83 -7.52
C GLY A 127 -11.53 -7.16 -6.16
N GLU A 128 -12.43 -7.73 -5.35
CA GLU A 128 -12.51 -7.43 -3.93
C GLU A 128 -11.59 -8.41 -3.19
N GLY A 129 -10.41 -7.94 -2.76
CA GLY A 129 -9.51 -8.78 -1.96
C GLY A 129 -8.07 -8.27 -1.92
N PHE A 130 -7.51 -8.30 -0.71
CA PHE A 130 -6.08 -8.15 -0.47
C PHE A 130 -5.43 -9.52 -0.37
N LEU A 131 -4.14 -9.59 -0.67
CA LEU A 131 -3.35 -10.76 -0.36
C LEU A 131 -3.32 -10.97 1.15
N SER A 132 -3.34 -12.24 1.57
CA SER A 132 -3.10 -12.60 2.97
C SER A 132 -1.66 -12.26 3.37
N PRO A 133 -1.36 -12.10 4.68
CA PRO A 133 0.01 -11.88 5.15
C PRO A 133 1.00 -12.94 4.66
N ALA A 134 0.61 -14.22 4.62
CA ALA A 134 1.44 -15.29 4.06
C ALA A 134 1.80 -15.04 2.59
N GLN A 135 0.82 -14.69 1.75
CA GLN A 135 1.05 -14.37 0.33
C GLN A 135 1.88 -13.10 0.14
N LEU A 136 1.71 -12.11 1.03
CA LEU A 136 2.50 -10.88 1.01
C LEU A 136 3.97 -11.17 1.34
N LEU A 137 4.23 -12.01 2.35
CA LEU A 137 5.56 -12.49 2.72
C LEU A 137 6.22 -13.28 1.58
N GLU A 138 5.48 -14.17 0.92
CA GLU A 138 5.97 -14.93 -0.24
C GLU A 138 6.37 -14.01 -1.40
N LEU A 139 5.53 -13.04 -1.75
CA LEU A 139 5.88 -12.04 -2.76
C LEU A 139 7.03 -11.15 -2.33
N GLY A 140 7.06 -10.78 -1.04
CA GLY A 140 8.14 -10.04 -0.43
C GLY A 140 9.48 -10.75 -0.60
N ALA A 141 9.51 -12.06 -0.34
CA ALA A 141 10.70 -12.89 -0.49
C ALA A 141 11.11 -13.04 -1.95
N ALA A 142 10.15 -13.33 -2.84
CA ALA A 142 10.39 -13.56 -4.25
C ALA A 142 10.99 -12.34 -4.97
N TRP A 143 10.60 -11.12 -4.56
CA TRP A 143 11.00 -9.88 -5.21
C TRP A 143 11.91 -8.99 -4.34
N ARG A 144 12.22 -9.41 -3.11
CA ARG A 144 12.95 -8.64 -2.08
C ARG A 144 12.30 -7.28 -1.83
N LEU A 145 10.98 -7.27 -1.69
CA LEU A 145 10.20 -6.04 -1.54
C LEU A 145 10.42 -5.41 -0.17
N PRO A 146 10.38 -4.07 -0.06
CA PRO A 146 10.56 -3.39 1.22
C PRO A 146 9.26 -3.44 2.02
N LEU A 147 8.92 -4.57 2.63
CA LEU A 147 7.70 -4.66 3.46
C LEU A 147 7.80 -3.74 4.68
N ASN A 148 6.66 -3.17 5.11
CA ASN A 148 6.57 -2.48 6.39
C ASN A 148 6.99 -3.41 7.53
N GLU A 149 7.54 -2.87 8.61
CA GLU A 149 7.77 -3.66 9.79
C GLU A 149 6.45 -3.98 10.51
N VAL A 150 6.31 -5.25 10.88
CA VAL A 150 5.07 -5.78 11.46
C VAL A 150 5.40 -6.70 12.63
N TRP A 151 4.72 -6.47 13.76
CA TRP A 151 4.66 -7.40 14.87
C TRP A 151 3.40 -8.24 14.74
N TYR A 152 3.57 -9.56 14.67
CA TYR A 152 2.50 -10.54 14.65
C TYR A 152 2.30 -11.10 16.05
N VAL A 153 1.27 -10.61 16.73
CA VAL A 153 0.94 -10.90 18.13
C VAL A 153 -0.17 -11.95 18.20
N PRO A 154 -0.01 -13.04 18.99
CA PRO A 154 -1.10 -13.99 19.23
C PRO A 154 -2.36 -13.28 19.76
N TRP A 155 -3.54 -13.67 19.25
CA TRP A 155 -4.78 -12.90 19.50
C TRP A 155 -5.14 -12.79 20.99
N GLU A 156 -4.81 -13.79 21.80
CA GLU A 156 -5.02 -13.77 23.25
C GLU A 156 -4.24 -12.66 23.98
N ARG A 157 -3.23 -12.08 23.33
CA ARG A 157 -2.44 -10.94 23.83
C ARG A 157 -2.85 -9.60 23.21
N ALA A 158 -3.75 -9.60 22.22
CA ALA A 158 -4.10 -8.42 21.42
C ALA A 158 -4.61 -7.25 22.28
N ALA A 159 -5.55 -7.52 23.19
CA ALA A 159 -6.15 -6.47 24.04
C ALA A 159 -5.09 -5.76 24.91
N ALA A 160 -4.18 -6.52 25.53
CA ALA A 160 -3.13 -5.96 26.37
C ALA A 160 -2.12 -5.12 25.56
N VAL A 161 -1.80 -5.54 24.33
CA VAL A 161 -0.96 -4.76 23.42
C VAL A 161 -1.67 -3.49 22.98
N GLU A 162 -2.94 -3.56 22.59
CA GLU A 162 -3.73 -2.38 22.22
C GLU A 162 -3.80 -1.37 23.36
N ASP A 163 -4.09 -1.80 24.59
CA ASP A 163 -4.15 -0.90 25.75
C ASP A 163 -2.81 -0.23 26.03
N ARG A 164 -1.70 -0.96 25.90
CA ARG A 164 -0.35 -0.42 26.04
C ARG A 164 -0.05 0.66 24.99
N LEU A 165 -0.32 0.37 23.72
CA LEU A 165 -0.11 1.33 22.62
C LEU A 165 -1.00 2.57 22.79
N HIS A 166 -2.27 2.37 23.16
CA HIS A 166 -3.21 3.47 23.41
C HIS A 166 -2.80 4.36 24.59
N ALA A 167 -2.30 3.77 25.67
CA ALA A 167 -1.92 4.50 26.87
C ALA A 167 -0.75 5.48 26.62
N ALA A 168 0.15 5.14 25.69
CA ALA A 168 1.34 5.93 25.39
C ALA A 168 1.31 6.62 24.01
N ARG A 169 0.17 6.58 23.28
CA ARG A 169 0.05 7.04 21.88
C ARG A 169 0.54 8.47 21.61
N TRP A 170 0.45 9.37 22.60
CA TRP A 170 0.86 10.77 22.45
C TRP A 170 2.33 11.06 22.74
N SER A 171 3.04 10.13 23.38
CA SER A 171 4.41 10.36 23.87
C SER A 171 5.39 9.26 23.45
N MET A 172 4.91 8.21 22.78
CA MET A 172 5.70 7.05 22.39
C MET A 172 6.67 7.41 21.27
N ALA A 173 7.97 7.24 21.51
CA ALA A 173 8.98 7.26 20.47
C ALA A 173 9.09 5.89 19.77
N ASP A 174 9.83 5.84 18.67
CA ASP A 174 10.10 4.60 17.91
C ASP A 174 10.69 3.48 18.79
N GLU A 175 11.66 3.81 19.64
CA GLU A 175 12.30 2.88 20.58
C GLU A 175 11.35 2.41 21.68
N ASP A 176 10.49 3.29 22.20
CA ASP A 176 9.47 2.93 23.19
C ASP A 176 8.47 1.92 22.61
N ALA A 177 8.11 2.09 21.32
CA ALA A 177 7.24 1.17 20.61
C ALA A 177 7.88 -0.21 20.43
N ASP A 178 9.17 -0.25 20.07
CA ASP A 178 9.94 -1.48 19.96
C ASP A 178 9.98 -2.22 21.31
N ALA A 179 10.29 -1.52 22.41
CA ALA A 179 10.29 -2.08 23.75
C ALA A 179 8.88 -2.53 24.20
N ALA A 180 7.84 -1.78 23.85
CA ALA A 180 6.46 -2.13 24.14
C ALA A 180 5.97 -3.38 23.39
N LEU A 181 6.56 -3.69 22.23
CA LEU A 181 6.19 -4.84 21.41
C LEU A 181 7.18 -6.01 21.53
N GLU A 182 8.28 -5.82 22.25
CA GLU A 182 9.28 -6.85 22.49
C GLU A 182 8.66 -8.09 23.17
N GLY A 183 8.97 -9.26 22.63
CA GLY A 183 8.46 -10.54 23.15
C GLY A 183 6.93 -10.70 23.02
N CYS A 184 6.23 -9.81 22.30
CA CYS A 184 4.77 -9.93 22.09
C CYS A 184 4.40 -10.97 21.03
N GLY A 185 5.32 -11.35 20.15
CA GLY A 185 5.10 -12.32 19.09
C GLY A 185 6.29 -12.38 18.14
N ALA A 186 6.04 -12.70 16.86
CA ALA A 186 7.09 -12.65 15.83
C ALA A 186 7.16 -11.26 15.18
N VAL A 187 8.33 -10.94 14.64
CA VAL A 187 8.58 -9.65 13.97
C VAL A 187 9.04 -9.91 12.54
N GLN A 188 8.40 -9.23 11.60
CA GLN A 188 8.88 -9.07 10.22
C GLN A 188 9.51 -7.69 10.12
N ARG A 189 10.76 -7.59 9.70
CA ARG A 189 11.44 -6.30 9.55
C ARG A 189 12.35 -6.31 8.33
N PHE A 190 12.28 -5.26 7.52
CA PHE A 190 13.28 -5.01 6.50
C PHE A 190 14.08 -3.74 6.85
N LEU A 191 13.55 -2.56 6.55
CA LEU A 191 14.05 -1.30 7.10
C LEU A 191 13.13 -0.88 8.25
N SER A 192 13.67 -0.53 9.42
CA SER A 192 12.82 -0.07 10.52
C SER A 192 12.42 1.39 10.33
N HIS A 193 11.32 1.78 10.97
CA HIS A 193 10.89 3.16 11.04
C HIS A 193 11.99 4.03 11.70
N GLY A 194 12.59 3.59 12.81
CA GLY A 194 13.69 4.30 13.48
C GLY A 194 14.92 4.56 12.60
N GLU A 195 15.30 3.61 11.74
CA GLU A 195 16.44 3.77 10.82
C GLU A 195 16.16 4.75 9.66
N THR A 196 14.89 4.97 9.34
CA THR A 196 14.50 5.67 8.12
C THR A 196 13.83 7.02 8.38
N GLN A 197 12.81 7.04 9.24
CA GLN A 197 12.06 8.23 9.66
C GLN A 197 12.58 8.84 10.96
N GLY A 198 13.15 8.03 11.85
CA GLY A 198 13.61 8.46 13.17
C GLY A 198 12.57 8.20 14.27
N GLN A 199 12.66 8.97 15.36
CA GLN A 199 11.98 8.65 16.62
C GLN A 199 10.49 9.04 16.67
N VAL A 200 10.03 9.96 15.83
CA VAL A 200 8.65 10.47 15.90
C VAL A 200 7.72 9.54 15.14
N LEU A 201 6.75 8.97 15.84
CA LEU A 201 5.70 8.12 15.28
C LEU A 201 4.45 8.95 14.97
N GLU A 202 3.85 8.72 13.81
CA GLU A 202 2.49 9.21 13.51
C GLU A 202 1.39 8.33 14.10
N GLY A 203 1.76 7.14 14.58
CA GLY A 203 0.86 6.17 15.16
C GLY A 203 1.07 4.76 14.61
N PHE A 204 0.05 3.91 14.80
CA PHE A 204 0.09 2.49 14.44
C PHE A 204 -1.08 2.13 13.55
N VAL A 205 -0.88 1.12 12.71
CA VAL A 205 -1.96 0.45 11.98
C VAL A 205 -2.11 -0.96 12.57
N LEU A 206 -3.34 -1.30 12.94
CA LEU A 206 -3.69 -2.59 13.53
C LEU A 206 -4.57 -3.38 12.57
N LEU A 207 -4.21 -4.65 12.38
CA LEU A 207 -4.92 -5.61 11.53
C LEU A 207 -5.31 -6.83 12.35
N ALA A 208 -6.60 -7.17 12.39
CA ALA A 208 -7.04 -8.46 12.87
C ALA A 208 -6.94 -9.47 11.73
N LEU A 209 -6.23 -10.58 11.99
CA LEU A 209 -5.95 -11.64 11.03
C LEU A 209 -6.61 -12.92 11.52
N ASP A 210 -7.21 -13.69 10.62
CA ASP A 210 -7.74 -15.03 10.91
C ASP A 210 -6.68 -16.14 10.73
N GLN A 211 -5.49 -15.80 10.24
CA GLN A 211 -4.32 -16.67 10.25
C GLN A 211 -3.67 -16.65 11.64
N ALA A 212 -3.28 -17.83 12.13
CA ALA A 212 -2.52 -17.95 13.37
C ALA A 212 -1.03 -17.69 13.12
N LEU A 213 -0.32 -17.29 14.18
CA LEU A 213 1.10 -16.97 14.11
C LEU A 213 1.94 -18.15 13.63
N GLU A 214 1.61 -19.37 14.04
CA GLU A 214 2.34 -20.59 13.69
C GLU A 214 2.27 -20.86 12.18
N ALA A 215 1.16 -20.48 11.53
CA ALA A 215 1.01 -20.61 10.09
C ALA A 215 1.85 -19.58 9.32
N LEU A 216 2.19 -18.43 9.94
CA LEU A 216 3.03 -17.39 9.34
C LEU A 216 4.52 -17.66 9.50
N ALA A 217 4.92 -18.40 10.53
CA ALA A 217 6.31 -18.68 10.88
C ALA A 217 7.21 -19.12 9.69
N PRO A 218 6.82 -20.09 8.84
CA PRO A 218 7.66 -20.47 7.70
C PRO A 218 7.81 -19.36 6.66
N HIS A 219 6.78 -18.55 6.45
CA HIS A 219 6.83 -17.43 5.49
C HIS A 219 7.66 -16.27 6.03
N LEU A 220 7.63 -16.03 7.34
CA LEU A 220 8.49 -15.05 8.01
C LEU A 220 9.97 -15.42 7.86
N ALA A 221 10.32 -16.68 8.12
CA ALA A 221 11.69 -17.17 7.96
C ALA A 221 12.16 -17.06 6.51
N ALA A 222 11.33 -17.49 5.55
CA ALA A 222 11.67 -17.40 4.13
C ALA A 222 11.83 -15.95 3.64
N TYR A 223 11.03 -15.02 4.17
CA TYR A 223 11.20 -13.60 3.89
C TYR A 223 12.51 -13.06 4.44
N GLU A 224 12.81 -13.33 5.71
CA GLU A 224 14.05 -12.89 6.36
C GLU A 224 15.28 -13.41 5.62
N ASP A 225 15.32 -14.71 5.32
CA ASP A 225 16.42 -15.35 4.57
C ASP A 225 16.63 -14.69 3.20
N ALA A 226 15.55 -14.30 2.53
CA ALA A 226 15.61 -13.69 1.20
C ALA A 226 16.09 -12.23 1.22
N VAL A 227 15.81 -11.47 2.29
CA VAL A 227 16.07 -10.03 2.33
C VAL A 227 17.28 -9.63 3.18
N ALA A 228 17.64 -10.41 4.20
CA ALA A 228 18.73 -10.12 5.12
C ALA A 228 20.07 -9.79 4.41
N PRO A 229 20.49 -10.51 3.35
CA PRO A 229 21.74 -10.20 2.63
C PRO A 229 21.73 -8.85 1.93
N HIS A 230 20.55 -8.27 1.68
CA HIS A 230 20.36 -7.07 0.85
C HIS A 230 19.98 -5.83 1.66
N ARG A 231 19.59 -6.02 2.92
CA ARG A 231 19.12 -4.98 3.82
C ARG A 231 20.11 -3.81 3.95
N ALA A 232 21.39 -4.10 4.18
CA ALA A 232 22.40 -3.06 4.36
C ALA A 232 22.56 -2.19 3.11
N ALA A 233 22.56 -2.79 1.92
CA ALA A 233 22.66 -2.06 0.65
C ALA A 233 21.39 -1.21 0.40
N ALA A 234 20.21 -1.75 0.70
CA ALA A 234 18.96 -1.01 0.58
C ALA A 234 18.90 0.19 1.54
N LEU A 235 19.30 0.00 2.80
CA LEU A 235 19.33 1.08 3.79
C LEU A 235 20.31 2.18 3.39
N ALA A 236 21.54 1.81 2.99
CA ALA A 236 22.54 2.77 2.52
C ALA A 236 22.00 3.59 1.33
N ARG A 237 21.37 2.93 0.36
CA ARG A 237 20.76 3.61 -0.80
C ARG A 237 19.63 4.55 -0.38
N ALA A 238 18.77 4.13 0.55
CA ALA A 238 17.67 4.96 1.04
C ALA A 238 18.19 6.21 1.78
N LEU A 239 19.24 6.07 2.59
CA LEU A 239 19.89 7.18 3.30
C LEU A 239 20.60 8.14 2.33
N ASP A 240 21.30 7.63 1.33
CA ASP A 240 21.96 8.45 0.30
C ASP A 240 20.94 9.32 -0.46
N LEU A 241 19.80 8.72 -0.85
CA LEU A 241 18.71 9.43 -1.51
C LEU A 241 18.04 10.44 -0.58
N GLY A 242 17.85 10.10 0.69
CA GLY A 242 17.33 11.02 1.70
C GLY A 242 18.24 12.22 1.92
N ALA A 243 19.55 11.99 2.02
CA ALA A 243 20.55 13.05 2.13
C ALA A 243 20.57 13.95 0.88
N ALA A 244 20.39 13.39 -0.32
CA ALA A 244 20.26 14.17 -1.55
C ALA A 244 18.99 15.06 -1.53
N CYS A 245 17.85 14.53 -1.10
CA CYS A 245 16.62 15.32 -0.90
C CYS A 245 16.83 16.46 0.11
N LEU A 246 17.48 16.18 1.25
CA LEU A 246 17.75 17.18 2.29
C LEU A 246 18.69 18.30 1.82
N ARG A 247 19.65 18.00 0.94
CA ARG A 247 20.52 19.02 0.32
C ARG A 247 19.82 19.82 -0.78
N GLY A 248 18.61 19.43 -1.18
CA GLY A 248 17.92 20.03 -2.31
C GLY A 248 18.64 19.75 -3.63
N ASP A 249 19.15 18.52 -3.82
CA ASP A 249 19.88 18.13 -5.02
C ASP A 249 19.02 18.41 -6.27
N ALA A 250 19.45 19.40 -7.06
CA ALA A 250 18.73 19.87 -8.22
C ALA A 250 18.58 18.77 -9.28
N THR A 251 19.53 17.84 -9.39
CA THR A 251 19.45 16.74 -10.37
C THR A 251 18.36 15.75 -9.99
N LEU A 252 18.30 15.38 -8.70
CA LEU A 252 17.25 14.50 -8.19
C LEU A 252 15.88 15.16 -8.33
N LEU A 253 15.74 16.41 -7.89
CA LEU A 253 14.47 17.14 -7.94
C LEU A 253 14.03 17.43 -9.39
N GLN A 254 14.94 17.83 -10.27
CA GLN A 254 14.64 18.05 -11.69
C GLN A 254 14.22 16.77 -12.38
N ALA A 255 14.84 15.62 -12.06
CA ALA A 255 14.42 14.32 -12.59
C ALA A 255 12.97 13.95 -12.21
N LEU A 256 12.42 14.51 -11.12
CA LEU A 256 11.01 14.37 -10.76
C LEU A 256 10.11 15.32 -11.57
N GLU A 257 10.63 16.46 -12.02
CA GLU A 257 9.92 17.45 -12.83
C GLU A 257 9.87 17.08 -14.32
N VAL A 258 10.91 16.42 -14.85
CA VAL A 258 10.92 15.94 -16.23
C VAL A 258 9.79 14.92 -16.44
N ALA A 259 8.94 15.18 -17.43
CA ALA A 259 7.83 14.31 -17.75
C ALA A 259 8.32 12.91 -18.15
N GLY A 260 7.94 11.89 -17.37
CA GLY A 260 7.92 10.51 -17.86
C GLY A 260 7.00 10.37 -19.08
N PRO A 261 6.90 9.17 -19.70
CA PRO A 261 5.96 8.96 -20.80
C PRO A 261 4.59 9.47 -20.36
N ARG A 262 4.08 10.47 -21.10
CA ARG A 262 2.76 11.06 -20.84
C ARG A 262 1.76 9.91 -20.77
N GLU A 263 0.74 10.03 -19.91
CA GLU A 263 -0.49 9.27 -20.11
C GLU A 263 -0.82 9.30 -21.62
N PRO A 264 -1.36 8.22 -22.23
CA PRO A 264 -2.05 8.38 -23.49
C PRO A 264 -2.97 9.56 -23.29
N ALA A 265 -2.75 10.65 -24.04
CA ALA A 265 -3.39 11.93 -23.77
C ALA A 265 -4.86 11.63 -23.52
N ARG A 266 -5.40 12.08 -22.37
CA ARG A 266 -6.85 12.04 -22.17
C ARG A 266 -7.41 12.71 -23.41
N SER A 267 -8.03 11.90 -24.26
CA SER A 267 -8.74 12.42 -25.40
C SER A 267 -9.80 13.33 -24.79
N GLU A 268 -9.75 14.62 -25.12
CA GLU A 268 -10.82 15.57 -24.82
C GLU A 268 -12.09 15.27 -25.65
N MET A 269 -12.24 14.04 -26.16
CA MET A 269 -13.48 13.58 -26.74
C MET A 269 -14.59 13.72 -25.70
N GLY A 270 -15.61 14.49 -26.06
CA GLY A 270 -16.87 14.45 -25.36
C GLY A 270 -17.40 13.01 -25.30
N ARG A 271 -18.19 12.69 -24.28
CA ARG A 271 -18.75 11.34 -24.07
C ARG A 271 -19.36 10.76 -25.35
N ASP A 272 -20.09 11.57 -26.11
CA ASP A 272 -20.75 11.14 -27.35
C ASP A 272 -19.79 10.89 -28.51
N GLU A 273 -18.70 11.66 -28.55
CA GLU A 273 -17.62 11.50 -29.54
C GLU A 273 -16.83 10.21 -29.27
N ALA A 274 -16.54 9.93 -27.99
CA ALA A 274 -15.90 8.68 -27.57
C ALA A 274 -16.78 7.45 -27.87
N TRP A 275 -18.10 7.54 -27.64
CA TRP A 275 -19.04 6.50 -28.05
C TRP A 275 -19.13 6.37 -29.56
N GLY A 276 -19.12 7.49 -30.30
CA GLY A 276 -19.10 7.49 -31.76
C GLY A 276 -17.89 6.74 -32.31
N ALA A 277 -16.70 7.05 -31.80
CA ALA A 277 -15.46 6.40 -32.19
C ALA A 277 -15.43 4.91 -31.82
N ALA A 278 -15.88 4.54 -30.62
CA ALA A 278 -15.89 3.15 -30.17
C ALA A 278 -16.91 2.26 -30.91
N CYS A 279 -18.00 2.86 -31.41
CA CYS A 279 -19.03 2.19 -32.22
C CYS A 279 -18.72 2.17 -33.72
N ALA A 280 -17.72 2.94 -34.17
CA ALA A 280 -17.34 3.06 -35.58
C ALA A 280 -16.56 1.82 -36.05
N GLY A 281 -16.83 1.39 -37.27
CA GLY A 281 -16.20 0.23 -37.89
C GLY A 281 -16.99 -1.08 -37.72
N GLU A 282 -16.42 -2.16 -38.27
CA GLU A 282 -17.00 -3.51 -38.25
C GLU A 282 -16.17 -4.44 -37.36
N GLY A 283 -16.83 -5.45 -36.80
CA GLY A 283 -16.19 -6.45 -35.94
C GLY A 283 -16.79 -6.55 -34.53
N PRO A 284 -16.25 -7.46 -33.70
CA PRO A 284 -16.86 -7.82 -32.42
C PRO A 284 -16.81 -6.69 -31.37
N LEU A 285 -15.77 -5.86 -31.38
CA LEU A 285 -15.59 -4.74 -30.46
C LEU A 285 -16.59 -3.59 -30.73
N PRO A 286 -16.68 -3.03 -31.95
CA PRO A 286 -17.72 -2.02 -32.26
C PRO A 286 -19.15 -2.53 -32.05
N THR A 287 -19.40 -3.82 -32.31
CA THR A 287 -20.71 -4.46 -32.08
C THR A 287 -21.06 -4.49 -30.59
N LEU A 288 -20.10 -4.85 -29.73
CA LEU A 288 -20.27 -4.80 -28.27
C LEU A 288 -20.52 -3.37 -27.78
N PHE A 289 -19.77 -2.38 -28.27
CA PHE A 289 -19.97 -0.98 -27.88
C PHE A 289 -21.33 -0.43 -28.32
N ARG A 290 -21.84 -0.83 -29.49
CA ARG A 290 -23.22 -0.48 -29.91
C ARG A 290 -24.27 -1.08 -28.99
N ALA A 291 -24.13 -2.35 -28.61
CA ALA A 291 -25.03 -3.01 -27.67
C ALA A 291 -25.01 -2.33 -26.28
N LEU A 292 -23.82 -2.00 -25.78
CA LEU A 292 -23.64 -1.31 -24.50
C LEU A 292 -24.20 0.12 -24.53
N ARG A 293 -24.03 0.85 -25.65
CA ARG A 293 -24.60 2.20 -25.82
C ARG A 293 -26.13 2.15 -25.80
N GLY A 294 -26.74 1.18 -26.48
CA GLY A 294 -28.19 0.94 -26.43
C GLY A 294 -28.68 0.70 -25.01
N ALA A 295 -28.07 -0.26 -24.30
CA ALA A 295 -28.42 -0.57 -22.91
C ALA A 295 -28.21 0.62 -21.95
N HIS A 296 -27.18 1.43 -22.16
CA HIS A 296 -26.92 2.63 -21.36
C HIS A 296 -27.97 3.72 -21.59
N THR A 297 -28.50 3.84 -22.81
CA THR A 297 -29.56 4.81 -23.14
C THR A 297 -30.88 4.40 -22.49
N ASP A 298 -31.21 3.11 -22.51
CA ASP A 298 -32.41 2.56 -21.85
C ASP A 298 -32.34 2.62 -20.32
N MET A 299 -31.14 2.48 -19.73
CA MET A 299 -30.97 2.66 -18.29
C MET A 299 -31.10 4.12 -17.83
N GLY A 300 -30.91 5.11 -18.71
CA GLY A 300 -31.08 6.53 -18.37
C GLY A 300 -32.50 6.86 -17.88
N GLU A 301 -33.52 6.19 -18.44
CA GLU A 301 -34.91 6.32 -18.00
C GLU A 301 -35.19 5.61 -16.67
N ILE A 302 -34.47 4.52 -16.37
CA ILE A 302 -34.62 3.74 -15.13
C ILE A 302 -33.96 4.46 -13.94
N TRP A 303 -32.81 5.11 -14.16
CA TRP A 303 -32.06 5.80 -13.12
C TRP A 303 -32.70 7.13 -12.70
N GLY A 304 -33.55 7.73 -13.54
CA GLY A 304 -34.37 8.89 -13.17
C GLY A 304 -35.39 8.62 -12.05
N ARG A 305 -35.71 7.34 -11.76
CA ARG A 305 -36.65 6.95 -10.69
C ARG A 305 -36.01 6.49 -9.38
N TYR A 306 -34.69 6.34 -9.30
CA TYR A 306 -33.99 5.83 -8.09
C TYR A 306 -32.92 6.80 -7.53
N GLY A 307 -33.01 8.09 -7.87
CA GLY A 307 -32.02 9.12 -7.53
C GLY A 307 -31.89 9.53 -6.05
N GLU A 308 -32.57 8.87 -5.10
CA GLU A 308 -32.58 9.27 -3.68
C GLU A 308 -32.01 8.23 -2.69
N ILE A 309 -31.07 7.37 -3.11
CA ILE A 309 -30.38 6.48 -2.15
C ILE A 309 -28.86 6.54 -2.31
N TRP A 310 -28.27 7.72 -2.08
CA TRP A 310 -26.84 7.83 -1.74
C TRP A 310 -26.62 8.92 -0.68
N GLY A 311 -27.17 8.64 0.50
CA GLY A 311 -26.87 9.39 1.72
C GLY A 311 -26.98 8.46 2.92
N ARG A 312 -25.90 7.72 3.24
CA ARG A 312 -25.56 7.15 4.56
C ARG A 312 -24.28 6.31 4.49
N CYS A 313 -23.36 6.52 5.44
CA CYS A 313 -22.11 5.78 5.62
C CYS A 313 -22.33 4.27 5.78
N VAL A 314 -21.38 3.46 5.28
CA VAL A 314 -21.28 2.03 5.61
C VAL A 314 -19.80 1.64 5.75
N LEU A 315 -19.43 1.15 6.94
CA LEU A 315 -18.21 0.36 7.18
C LEU A 315 -18.20 -0.84 6.22
N ARG A 316 -17.17 -0.98 5.36
CA ARG A 316 -17.05 -2.15 4.48
C ARG A 316 -16.06 -3.17 5.06
N LEU A 317 -16.58 -4.36 5.37
CA LEU A 317 -15.81 -5.58 5.58
C LEU A 317 -15.19 -6.00 4.23
N VAL A 318 -13.87 -6.20 4.17
CA VAL A 318 -13.21 -6.76 2.98
C VAL A 318 -12.93 -8.24 3.21
N ARG A 319 -13.54 -9.11 2.40
CA ARG A 319 -13.27 -10.56 2.39
C ARG A 319 -12.28 -10.90 1.26
N PRO A 320 -11.09 -11.45 1.55
CA PRO A 320 -10.23 -12.08 0.54
C PRO A 320 -10.85 -13.39 0.00
N ARG A 321 -10.47 -13.77 -1.21
CA ARG A 321 -10.96 -14.96 -1.93
C ARG A 321 -10.42 -16.30 -1.41
N SER A 322 -9.45 -16.32 -0.49
CA SER A 322 -8.75 -17.55 -0.06
C SER A 322 -8.79 -17.84 1.44
N GLY A 323 -9.81 -17.36 2.16
CA GLY A 323 -9.84 -17.44 3.62
C GLY A 323 -9.01 -16.29 4.20
N GLY A 324 -9.70 -15.41 4.92
CA GLY A 324 -9.18 -14.12 5.34
C GLY A 324 -10.32 -13.24 5.85
N ARG A 325 -10.17 -12.57 6.98
CA ARG A 325 -10.84 -11.29 7.23
C ARG A 325 -9.74 -10.31 7.59
N ILE A 326 -9.67 -9.18 6.87
CA ILE A 326 -8.74 -8.10 7.18
C ILE A 326 -9.58 -6.90 7.60
N LEU A 327 -9.38 -6.47 8.84
CA LEU A 327 -10.01 -5.30 9.41
C LEU A 327 -8.91 -4.33 9.82
N VAL A 328 -8.92 -3.13 9.23
CA VAL A 328 -7.86 -2.13 9.39
C VAL A 328 -8.30 -1.04 10.35
N PHE A 329 -7.46 -0.74 11.36
CA PHE A 329 -7.62 0.40 12.27
C PHE A 329 -6.34 1.23 12.35
N GLN A 330 -6.50 2.53 12.61
CA GLN A 330 -5.38 3.42 12.92
C GLN A 330 -5.42 3.85 14.39
N LEU A 331 -4.28 3.83 15.05
CA LEU A 331 -4.03 4.56 16.30
C LEU A 331 -3.34 5.86 15.92
N ALA A 332 -3.85 6.98 16.44
CA ALA A 332 -3.18 8.28 16.42
C ALA A 332 -2.97 8.73 17.86
#